data_AF-A0A7R9DUD9-F1
#
_entry.id   AF-A0A7R9DUD9-F1
#
_cell.length_a   1.000
_cell.length_b   1.000
_cell.length_c   1.000
_cell.angle_alpha   90.00
_cell.angle_beta   90.00
_cell.angle_gamma   90.00
#
_symmetry.space_group_name_H-M   'P 1'
#
loop_
_entity.id
_entity.type
_entity.pdbx_description
1 polymer ?
#
loop_
_entity_poly.entity_id
_entity_poly.type
_entity_poly.pdbx_seq_one_letter_code
_entity_poly.pdbx_strand_id
1 'polypeptide(L)'
;MEPTLERVCRGLNPDQQLVTLFSENPIPVNCRSSLEGVWQFAYQNRFRFTGECDHPEAQIRSCQTAGTQFLITNQKFNITYKKCSGMTGTFDG
;
A
#
# COMPACT_ATOMS: atom_id res chain seq x y z
N MET A 1 -23.15 0.44 23.54
CA MET A 1 -21.77 0.26 24.05
C MET A 1 -20.87 1.10 23.15
N GLU A 2 -20.32 2.19 23.67
CA GLU A 2 -19.53 3.13 22.87
C GLU A 2 -18.10 2.60 22.62
N PRO A 3 -17.51 2.86 21.44
CA PRO A 3 -16.14 2.49 21.16
C PRO A 3 -15.16 3.42 21.90
N THR A 4 -14.35 2.88 22.80
CA THR A 4 -13.24 3.61 23.44
C THR A 4 -11.96 3.47 22.62
N LEU A 5 -11.06 4.46 22.70
CA LEU A 5 -9.78 4.45 21.99
C LEU A 5 -8.94 3.21 22.32
N GLU A 6 -8.84 2.83 23.60
CA GLU A 6 -8.12 1.61 24.01
C GLU A 6 -8.71 0.36 23.35
N ARG A 7 -10.03 0.30 23.18
CA ARG A 7 -10.69 -0.87 22.60
C ARG A 7 -10.48 -0.95 21.08
N VAL A 8 -10.45 0.20 20.41
CA VAL A 8 -10.18 0.28 18.96
C VAL A 8 -8.71 -0.03 18.67
N CYS A 9 -7.79 0.46 19.50
CA CYS A 9 -6.35 0.34 19.25
C CYS A 9 -5.72 -0.96 19.77
N ARG A 10 -6.44 -1.78 20.56
CA ARG A 10 -5.90 -3.01 21.20
C ARG A 10 -5.29 -4.04 20.24
N GLY A 11 -5.75 -4.07 18.99
CA GLY A 11 -5.27 -4.99 17.96
C GLY A 11 -4.18 -4.42 17.05
N LEU A 12 -3.80 -3.16 17.23
CA LEU A 12 -2.78 -2.53 16.41
C LEU A 12 -1.40 -2.86 17.00
N ASN A 13 -0.52 -3.46 16.19
CA ASN A 13 0.86 -3.66 16.58
C ASN A 13 1.56 -2.28 16.64
N PRO A 14 2.20 -1.88 17.75
CA PRO A 14 2.85 -0.58 17.87
C PRO A 14 3.99 -0.37 16.86
N ASP A 15 4.58 -1.46 16.35
CA ASP A 15 5.62 -1.44 15.32
C ASP A 15 5.04 -1.40 13.90
N GLN A 16 3.72 -1.53 13.73
CA GLN A 16 3.06 -1.49 12.43
C GLN A 16 3.01 -0.06 11.91
N GLN A 17 3.69 0.19 10.80
CA GLN A 17 3.57 1.46 10.09
C GLN A 17 2.34 1.45 9.17
N LEU A 18 1.37 2.30 9.48
CA LEU A 18 0.24 2.62 8.60
C LEU A 18 0.66 3.77 7.68
N VAL A 19 0.81 3.48 6.40
CA VAL A 19 1.10 4.47 5.35
C VAL A 19 -0.16 4.70 4.53
N THR A 20 -0.77 5.86 4.67
CA THR A 20 -1.96 6.24 3.89
C THR A 20 -1.53 6.79 2.54
N LEU A 21 -1.71 6.02 1.47
CA LEU A 21 -1.32 6.39 0.11
C LEU A 21 -2.35 7.30 -0.60
N PHE A 22 -3.61 7.27 -0.19
CA PHE A 22 -4.72 7.96 -0.86
C PHE A 22 -5.50 8.86 0.11
N SER A 23 -4.84 9.89 0.64
CA SER A 23 -5.52 10.92 1.45
C SER A 23 -6.11 12.00 0.56
N GLU A 24 -7.38 12.36 0.76
CA GLU A 24 -8.03 13.51 0.09
C GLU A 24 -7.39 14.85 0.52
N ASN A 25 -6.88 14.90 1.75
CA ASN A 25 -6.17 16.05 2.31
C ASN A 25 -4.75 15.61 2.72
N PRO A 26 -3.81 15.51 1.77
CA PRO A 26 -2.45 15.09 2.06
C PRO A 26 -1.70 16.20 2.80
N ILE A 27 -1.24 15.92 4.02
CA ILE A 27 -0.31 16.80 4.73
C ILE A 27 1.12 16.36 4.33
N PRO A 28 1.89 17.19 3.61
CA PRO A 28 3.24 16.84 3.21
C PRO A 28 4.12 16.71 4.46
N VAL A 29 4.63 15.51 4.69
CA VAL A 29 5.62 15.24 5.73
C VAL A 29 7.00 15.29 5.10
N ASN A 30 7.84 16.24 5.53
CA ASN A 30 9.16 16.50 4.93
C ASN A 30 10.15 15.34 5.07
N CYS A 31 10.01 14.54 6.12
CA CYS A 31 10.90 13.42 6.41
C CYS A 31 10.07 12.25 6.95
N ARG A 32 9.38 11.55 6.05
CA ARG A 32 9.06 10.15 6.30
C ARG A 32 9.45 9.42 5.05
N SER A 33 10.15 8.29 5.21
CA SER A 33 10.56 7.40 4.13
C SER A 33 9.42 7.31 3.12
N SER A 34 9.53 8.04 2.00
CA SER A 34 8.65 7.70 0.88
C SER A 34 8.96 6.25 0.58
N LEU A 35 7.95 5.46 0.19
CA LEU A 35 8.24 4.12 -0.32
C LEU A 35 9.25 4.34 -1.46
N GLU A 36 10.53 4.04 -1.23
CA GLU A 36 11.57 4.16 -2.23
C GLU A 36 12.07 2.75 -2.49
N GLY A 37 12.03 2.31 -3.74
CA GLY A 37 12.36 0.95 -4.13
C GLY A 37 11.19 0.16 -4.69
N VAL A 38 11.36 -1.16 -4.69
CA VAL A 38 10.38 -2.13 -5.17
C VAL A 38 9.94 -2.96 -3.98
N TRP A 39 8.64 -2.92 -3.70
CA TRP A 39 8.04 -3.56 -2.55
C TRP A 39 7.04 -4.60 -3.02
N GLN A 40 7.18 -5.84 -2.58
CA GLN A 40 6.15 -6.85 -2.78
C GLN A 40 4.99 -6.58 -1.81
N PHE A 41 3.76 -6.77 -2.26
CA PHE A 41 2.59 -6.58 -1.40
C PHE A 41 1.55 -7.67 -1.62
N ALA A 42 0.90 -8.04 -0.53
CA ALA A 42 -0.33 -8.83 -0.53
C ALA A 42 -1.54 -7.89 -0.43
N TYR A 43 -2.68 -8.28 -1.01
CA TYR A 43 -3.89 -7.48 -0.98
C TYR A 43 -5.15 -8.29 -0.75
N GLN A 44 -6.13 -7.65 -0.11
CA GLN A 44 -7.45 -8.22 0.12
C GLN A 44 -8.52 -7.25 -0.38
N ASN A 45 -9.43 -7.74 -1.22
CA ASN A 45 -10.63 -7.01 -1.60
C ASN A 45 -11.86 -7.69 -0.99
N ARG A 46 -12.33 -7.14 0.14
CA ARG A 46 -13.45 -7.68 0.91
C ARG A 46 -14.79 -7.72 0.15
N PHE A 47 -14.92 -6.98 -0.94
CA PHE A 47 -16.12 -6.98 -1.78
C PHE A 47 -16.05 -7.97 -2.94
N ARG A 48 -14.84 -8.37 -3.36
CA ARG A 48 -14.64 -9.24 -4.53
C ARG A 48 -14.28 -10.68 -4.18
N PHE A 49 -13.56 -10.91 -3.08
CA PHE A 49 -13.13 -12.26 -2.70
C PHE A 49 -12.88 -12.38 -1.19
N THR A 50 -12.83 -13.62 -0.71
CA THR A 50 -12.44 -13.96 0.65
C THR A 50 -11.00 -14.47 0.66
N GLY A 51 -10.19 -13.99 1.61
CA GLY A 51 -8.77 -14.32 1.70
C GLY A 51 -7.86 -13.15 1.34
N GLU A 52 -6.55 -13.40 1.37
CA GLU A 52 -5.49 -12.47 0.99
C GLU A 52 -4.78 -13.03 -0.24
N CYS A 53 -4.61 -12.19 -1.26
CA CYS A 53 -3.84 -12.54 -2.45
C CYS A 53 -2.41 -12.05 -2.26
N ASP A 54 -1.50 -13.01 -2.07
CA ASP A 54 -0.06 -12.80 -1.96
C ASP A 54 0.62 -13.38 -3.20
N HIS A 55 1.07 -12.50 -4.11
CA HIS A 55 1.71 -12.89 -5.36
C HIS A 55 3.11 -12.25 -5.44
N PRO A 56 4.17 -12.99 -5.80
CA PRO A 56 5.55 -12.48 -5.80
C PRO A 56 5.77 -11.35 -6.81
N GLU A 57 5.02 -11.35 -7.91
CA GLU A 57 5.06 -10.28 -8.92
C GLU A 57 4.15 -9.07 -8.60
N ALA A 58 3.34 -9.13 -7.54
CA ALA A 58 2.55 -7.98 -7.12
C ALA A 58 3.48 -7.00 -6.40
N GLN A 59 3.71 -5.84 -7.01
CA GLN A 59 4.73 -4.91 -6.54
C GLN A 59 4.28 -3.44 -6.57
N ILE A 60 4.74 -2.68 -5.58
CA ILE A 60 4.70 -1.22 -5.55
C ILE A 60 6.10 -0.75 -5.95
N ARG A 61 6.20 -0.09 -7.10
CA ARG A 61 7.45 0.49 -7.60
C ARG A 61 7.41 2.00 -7.44
N SER A 62 8.32 2.49 -6.63
CA SER A 62 8.47 3.91 -6.35
C SER A 62 9.97 4.22 -6.33
N CYS A 63 10.58 4.25 -7.51
CA CYS A 63 12.00 4.52 -7.67
C CYS A 63 12.17 5.81 -8.48
N GLN A 64 13.24 6.56 -8.20
CA GLN A 64 13.64 7.65 -9.09
C GLN A 64 13.92 7.10 -10.49
N THR A 65 13.40 7.78 -11.50
CA THR A 65 13.73 7.43 -12.89
C THR A 65 15.03 8.13 -13.25
N ALA A 66 16.03 7.39 -13.76
CA ALA A 66 17.30 8.00 -14.13
C ALA A 66 17.08 9.05 -15.25
N GLY A 67 17.60 10.26 -15.06
CA GLY A 67 17.54 11.33 -16.07
C GLY A 67 16.37 12.31 -15.95
N THR A 68 15.49 12.19 -14.95
CA THR A 68 14.49 13.25 -14.67
C THR A 68 15.09 14.35 -13.79
N GLN A 69 14.94 15.61 -14.22
CA GLN A 69 15.37 16.81 -13.50
C GLN A 69 14.33 17.29 -12.46
N PHE A 70 13.20 16.59 -12.33
CA PHE A 70 12.06 17.04 -11.53
C PHE A 70 11.94 16.22 -10.24
N LEU A 71 12.11 16.89 -9.09
CA LEU A 71 11.92 16.32 -7.74
C LEU A 71 10.48 15.81 -7.48
N ILE A 72 9.52 16.18 -8.34
CA ILE A 72 8.11 15.80 -8.28
C ILE A 72 7.87 14.33 -8.69
N THR A 73 8.84 13.69 -9.35
CA THR A 73 8.69 12.29 -9.80
C THR A 73 8.55 11.32 -8.62
N ASN A 74 9.05 11.71 -7.44
CA ASN A 74 8.97 10.93 -6.19
C ASN A 74 7.56 10.93 -5.56
N GLN A 75 6.61 11.68 -6.13
CA GLN A 75 5.21 11.69 -5.70
C GLN A 75 4.35 10.69 -6.49
N LYS A 76 4.93 9.92 -7.40
CA LYS A 76 4.23 8.92 -8.21
C LYS A 76 4.83 7.54 -7.96
N PHE A 77 4.01 6.62 -7.47
CA PHE A 77 4.32 5.20 -7.38
C PHE A 77 3.43 4.44 -8.35
N ASN A 78 3.97 3.38 -8.96
CA ASN A 78 3.20 2.45 -9.78
C ASN A 78 2.87 1.22 -8.94
N ILE A 79 1.60 0.86 -8.89
CA ILE A 79 1.16 -0.40 -8.29
C ILE A 79 0.88 -1.38 -9.43
N THR A 80 1.43 -2.58 -9.33
CA THR A 80 1.13 -3.70 -10.23
C THR A 80 0.37 -4.76 -9.44
N TYR A 81 -0.86 -5.03 -9.84
CA TYR A 81 -1.68 -6.09 -9.29
C TYR A 81 -1.48 -7.36 -10.10
N LYS A 82 -1.55 -8.51 -9.42
CA LYS A 82 -1.43 -9.82 -10.03
C LYS A 82 -2.51 -10.76 -9.53
N LYS A 83 -3.00 -11.60 -10.43
CA LYS A 83 -3.99 -12.63 -10.10
C LYS A 83 -3.35 -13.75 -9.28
N CYS A 84 -4.00 -14.17 -8.19
CA CYS A 84 -3.58 -15.34 -7.42
C CYS A 84 -4.24 -16.62 -7.93
N SER A 85 -3.45 -17.70 -7.99
CA SER A 85 -3.94 -19.03 -8.36
C SER A 85 -4.97 -19.54 -7.36
N GLY A 86 -6.12 -20.02 -7.83
CA GLY A 86 -7.18 -20.56 -6.99
C GLY A 86 -8.10 -19.51 -6.33
N MET A 87 -7.83 -18.21 -6.52
CA MET A 87 -8.68 -17.14 -5.99
C MET A 87 -9.48 -16.47 -7.11
N THR A 88 -10.78 -16.76 -7.17
CA THR A 88 -11.72 -16.07 -8.08
C THR A 88 -11.91 -14.63 -7.61
N GLY A 89 -11.79 -13.65 -8.53
CA GLY A 89 -11.94 -12.22 -8.22
C GLY A 89 -10.64 -11.44 -8.02
N THR A 90 -9.48 -12.12 -7.97
CA THR A 90 -8.16 -11.48 -8.14
C THR A 90 -7.92 -11.13 -9.61
N PHE A 91 -7.09 -10.13 -9.88
CA PHE A 91 -6.94 -9.56 -11.23
C PHE A 91 -5.51 -9.07 -11.48
N ASP A 92 -5.14 -8.98 -12.76
CA ASP A 92 -3.89 -8.37 -13.23
C ASP A 92 -4.15 -6.90 -13.61
N GLY A 93 -3.34 -5.98 -13.11
CA GLY A 93 -3.53 -4.53 -13.33
C GLY A 93 -2.39 -3.65 -12.87
#